data_AF-A0A954LNB0-F1
#
_entry.id   AF-A0A954LNB0-F1
#
_cell.length_a   1.000
_cell.length_b   1.000
_cell.length_c   1.000
_cell.angle_alpha   90.00
_cell.angle_beta   90.00
_cell.angle_gamma   90.00
#
_symmetry.space_group_name_H-M   'P 1'
#
loop_
_entity.id
_entity.type
_entity.pdbx_description
1 polymer ?
#
loop_
_entity_poly.entity_id
_entity_poly.type
_entity_poly.pdbx_seq_one_letter_code
_entity_poly.pdbx_strand_id
1 'polypeptide(L)'
;MSEGYYTRRLKETGNQVEFHFFEPELLAYYREHPDYDACSSHLYGNGSMIQNIYWGRTERNVPCIAVLLAHLCGLSPKEQDRWRCSELDDSEKAKVDSRYRSQIIDGDWPSRIISFEAIFLYAREINSIFSGEGDSMFQNCPNTNMLPDFLMPLAHNAERSLVRFAQDLDTFLQPNLKLLESRITNEDHKEKAKIARSMGQTRNLMRLYFEDSGVMTPEISDGLETFKRLSKLRQQSAHTLVAAEGGKDYREVQSKLAVDAQAALKAMLVGAVIAENAPDDGYRNFVLSLEVE
;
A
#
# COMPACT_ATOMS: atom_id res chain seq x y z
N MET A 1 28.81 9.80 -27.61
CA MET A 1 28.21 9.06 -26.47
C MET A 1 27.55 7.83 -27.06
N SER A 2 27.80 6.64 -26.50
CA SER A 2 27.16 5.41 -26.99
C SER A 2 25.65 5.51 -26.76
N GLU A 3 24.88 5.19 -27.80
CA GLU A 3 23.43 5.15 -27.71
C GLU A 3 22.98 3.94 -26.87
N GLY A 4 22.06 4.16 -25.94
CA GLY A 4 21.56 3.11 -25.05
C GLY A 4 20.79 2.01 -25.79
N TYR A 5 20.72 0.81 -25.20
CA TYR A 5 20.06 -0.34 -25.79
C TYR A 5 18.57 -0.10 -26.09
N TYR A 6 17.80 0.34 -25.10
CA TYR A 6 16.38 0.59 -25.24
C TYR A 6 16.11 1.77 -26.19
N THR A 7 16.97 2.80 -26.15
CA THR A 7 16.88 3.91 -27.11
C THR A 7 17.00 3.43 -28.56
N ARG A 8 17.94 2.51 -28.85
CA ARG A 8 18.05 1.90 -30.19
C ARG A 8 16.83 1.07 -30.54
N ARG A 9 16.36 0.22 -29.61
CA ARG A 9 15.18 -0.62 -29.82
C ARG A 9 13.94 0.22 -30.15
N LEU A 10 13.69 1.30 -29.42
CA LEU A 10 12.56 2.19 -29.70
C LEU A 10 12.67 2.85 -31.07
N LYS A 11 13.87 3.23 -31.52
CA LYS A 11 14.07 3.77 -32.88
C LYS A 11 13.82 2.74 -33.97
N GLU A 12 14.19 1.48 -33.72
CA GLU A 12 14.01 0.39 -34.67
C GLU A 12 12.55 -0.05 -34.79
N THR A 13 11.85 -0.21 -33.66
CA THR A 13 10.48 -0.72 -33.64
C THR A 13 9.43 0.38 -33.77
N GLY A 14 9.74 1.60 -33.34
CA GLY A 14 8.77 2.70 -33.19
C GLY A 14 7.70 2.42 -32.12
N ASN A 15 7.79 1.31 -31.39
CA ASN A 15 6.74 0.87 -30.48
C ASN A 15 6.95 1.43 -29.07
N GLN A 16 6.20 2.46 -28.71
CA GLN A 16 6.28 3.06 -27.37
C GLN A 16 5.59 2.18 -26.31
N VAL A 17 4.62 1.36 -26.72
CA VAL A 17 3.78 0.53 -25.83
C VAL A 17 4.27 -0.91 -25.89
N GLU A 18 5.53 -1.10 -25.54
CA GLU A 18 6.18 -2.41 -25.39
C GLU A 18 6.61 -2.60 -23.94
N PHE A 19 6.15 -3.68 -23.30
CA PHE A 19 6.55 -4.01 -21.93
C PHE A 19 7.82 -4.85 -21.91
N HIS A 20 8.75 -4.43 -21.08
CA HIS A 20 9.90 -5.22 -20.66
C HIS A 20 9.72 -5.60 -19.20
N PHE A 21 10.12 -6.83 -18.86
CA PHE A 21 9.90 -7.40 -17.53
C PHE A 21 11.23 -7.61 -16.83
N PHE A 22 11.26 -7.36 -15.52
CA PHE A 22 12.47 -7.40 -14.71
C PHE A 22 12.21 -8.06 -13.36
N GLU A 23 13.29 -8.54 -12.75
CA GLU A 23 13.29 -8.99 -11.36
C GLU A 23 12.96 -7.82 -10.42
N PRO A 24 12.03 -7.97 -9.44
CA PRO A 24 11.70 -6.92 -8.47
C PRO A 24 12.90 -6.39 -7.67
N GLU A 25 13.94 -7.21 -7.51
CA GLU A 25 15.21 -6.92 -6.84
C GLU A 25 15.94 -5.72 -7.47
N LEU A 26 15.70 -5.45 -8.76
CA LEU A 26 16.24 -4.27 -9.43
C LEU A 26 15.84 -2.97 -8.71
N LEU A 27 14.64 -2.89 -8.15
CA LEU A 27 14.19 -1.70 -7.40
C LEU A 27 14.89 -1.57 -6.05
N ALA A 28 15.27 -2.69 -5.42
CA ALA A 28 16.01 -2.65 -4.17
C ALA A 28 17.37 -1.98 -4.37
N TYR A 29 18.05 -2.28 -5.48
CA TYR A 29 19.30 -1.61 -5.85
C TYR A 29 19.14 -0.09 -5.92
N TYR A 30 18.10 0.39 -6.61
CA TYR A 30 17.89 1.84 -6.76
C TYR A 30 17.47 2.52 -5.47
N ARG A 31 16.68 1.86 -4.61
CA ARG A 31 16.30 2.36 -3.28
C ARG A 31 17.50 2.57 -2.35
N GLU A 32 18.53 1.73 -2.48
CA GLU A 32 19.73 1.83 -1.67
C GLU A 32 20.73 2.88 -2.20
N HIS A 33 20.51 3.38 -3.41
CA HIS A 33 21.43 4.31 -4.06
C HIS A 33 21.03 5.76 -3.78
N PRO A 34 21.91 6.60 -3.18
CA PRO A 34 21.55 7.92 -2.67
C PRO A 34 21.11 8.93 -3.75
N ASP A 35 21.53 8.70 -5.00
CA ASP A 35 21.20 9.57 -6.13
C ASP A 35 19.81 9.31 -6.73
N TYR A 36 19.10 8.29 -6.25
CA TYR A 36 17.80 7.90 -6.77
C TYR A 36 16.74 7.96 -5.69
N ASP A 37 15.61 8.55 -6.04
CA ASP A 37 14.34 8.39 -5.37
C ASP A 37 13.57 7.29 -6.10
N ALA A 38 13.72 6.08 -5.58
CA ALA A 38 13.12 4.88 -6.14
C ALA A 38 12.02 4.39 -5.21
N CYS A 39 10.85 4.18 -5.77
CA CYS A 39 9.77 3.50 -5.09
C CYS A 39 9.21 2.37 -5.97
N SER A 40 8.18 1.72 -5.49
CA SER A 40 7.52 0.60 -6.17
C SER A 40 6.80 0.96 -7.47
N SER A 41 6.45 2.22 -7.68
CA SER A 41 5.69 2.71 -8.82
C SER A 41 6.47 3.67 -9.73
N HIS A 42 7.61 4.20 -9.29
CA HIS A 42 8.43 5.12 -10.08
C HIS A 42 9.90 5.14 -9.65
N LEU A 43 10.76 5.66 -10.53
CA LEU A 43 12.18 5.89 -10.30
C LEU A 43 12.55 7.29 -10.83
N TYR A 44 13.14 8.11 -9.98
CA TYR A 44 13.69 9.42 -10.34
C TYR A 44 15.12 9.54 -9.84
N GLY A 45 16.04 10.11 -10.64
CA GLY A 45 17.39 10.38 -10.16
C GLY A 45 18.40 10.58 -11.28
N ASN A 46 19.45 11.37 -11.03
CA ASN A 46 20.55 11.60 -11.99
C ASN A 46 20.12 11.98 -13.43
N GLY A 47 18.99 12.69 -13.58
CA GLY A 47 18.45 13.06 -14.90
C GLY A 47 17.70 11.93 -15.63
N SER A 48 17.58 10.77 -14.98
CA SER A 48 16.82 9.60 -15.42
C SER A 48 15.47 9.52 -14.72
N MET A 49 14.46 9.05 -15.46
CA MET A 49 13.09 9.00 -14.98
C MET A 49 12.34 7.81 -15.56
N ILE A 50 11.79 6.97 -14.69
CA ILE A 50 10.71 6.03 -15.00
C ILE A 50 9.50 6.48 -14.22
N GLN A 51 8.50 6.95 -14.96
CA GLN A 51 7.27 7.50 -14.36
C GLN A 51 6.35 6.40 -13.84
N ASN A 52 6.34 5.24 -14.49
CA ASN A 52 5.48 4.13 -14.13
C ASN A 52 6.23 2.80 -14.16
N ILE A 53 6.22 2.12 -13.02
CA ILE A 53 6.60 0.73 -12.84
C ILE A 53 5.32 -0.04 -12.51
N TYR A 54 5.06 -1.08 -13.26
CA TYR A 54 3.89 -1.93 -13.08
C TYR A 54 4.30 -3.26 -12.49
N TRP A 55 3.37 -3.93 -11.82
CA TRP A 55 3.59 -5.31 -11.40
C TRP A 55 3.00 -6.29 -12.42
N GLY A 56 3.67 -7.41 -12.57
CA GLY A 56 3.24 -8.51 -13.41
C GLY A 56 3.59 -9.85 -12.78
N ARG A 57 3.27 -10.91 -13.52
CA ARG A 57 3.65 -12.27 -13.14
C ARG A 57 4.14 -13.04 -14.35
N THR A 58 5.14 -13.89 -14.11
CA THR A 58 5.57 -14.91 -15.08
C THR A 58 4.50 -16.00 -15.19
N GLU A 59 4.57 -16.84 -16.23
CA GLU A 59 3.72 -18.04 -16.36
C GLU A 59 3.82 -18.99 -15.15
N ARG A 60 4.93 -18.95 -14.41
CA ARG A 60 5.13 -19.71 -13.16
C ARG A 60 4.59 -19.01 -11.92
N ASN A 61 3.81 -17.95 -12.10
CA ASN A 61 3.22 -17.15 -11.03
C ASN A 61 4.27 -16.45 -10.15
N VAL A 62 5.46 -16.20 -10.66
CA VAL A 62 6.52 -15.44 -9.96
C VAL A 62 6.28 -13.94 -10.18
N PRO A 63 6.26 -13.12 -9.12
CA PRO A 63 6.14 -11.66 -9.26
C PRO A 63 7.30 -11.06 -10.05
N CYS A 64 6.99 -10.12 -10.93
CA CYS A 64 7.97 -9.34 -11.68
C CYS A 64 7.51 -7.90 -11.79
N ILE A 65 8.43 -7.00 -12.13
CA ILE A 65 8.08 -5.62 -12.49
C ILE A 65 8.10 -5.47 -14.00
N ALA A 66 7.26 -4.59 -14.52
CA ALA A 66 7.15 -4.30 -15.94
C ALA A 66 7.29 -2.80 -16.17
N VAL A 67 8.07 -2.42 -17.18
CA VAL A 67 8.29 -1.02 -17.56
C VAL A 67 8.12 -0.87 -19.06
N LEU A 68 7.47 0.22 -19.47
CA LEU A 68 7.32 0.56 -20.89
C LEU A 68 8.66 0.93 -21.51
N LEU A 69 8.89 0.48 -22.75
CA LEU A 69 10.08 0.82 -23.54
C LEU A 69 10.30 2.33 -23.61
N ALA A 70 9.23 3.12 -23.76
CA ALA A 70 9.30 4.58 -23.75
C ALA A 70 9.93 5.15 -22.46
N HIS A 71 9.68 4.56 -21.29
CA HIS A 71 10.29 4.99 -20.03
C HIS A 71 11.76 4.53 -19.92
N LEU A 72 12.06 3.31 -20.35
CA LEU A 72 13.45 2.79 -20.36
C LEU A 72 14.37 3.60 -21.27
N CYS A 73 13.84 4.16 -22.35
CA CYS A 73 14.58 5.05 -23.25
C CYS A 73 14.98 6.37 -22.60
N GLY A 74 14.27 6.80 -21.55
CA GLY A 74 14.56 8.02 -20.79
C GLY A 74 15.74 7.88 -19.82
N LEU A 75 16.27 6.66 -19.65
CA LEU A 75 17.43 6.40 -18.80
C LEU A 75 18.75 6.71 -19.52
N SER A 76 19.82 7.00 -18.76
CA SER A 76 21.16 7.11 -19.35
C SER A 76 21.62 5.76 -19.95
N PRO A 77 22.56 5.75 -20.92
CA PRO A 77 23.04 4.49 -21.52
C PRO A 77 23.54 3.46 -20.50
N LYS A 78 24.22 3.93 -19.44
CA LYS A 78 24.72 3.07 -18.35
C LYS A 78 23.59 2.42 -17.55
N GLU A 79 22.51 3.15 -17.32
CA GLU A 79 21.35 2.61 -16.62
C GLU A 79 20.56 1.66 -17.52
N GLN A 80 20.39 1.99 -18.80
CA GLN A 80 19.78 1.07 -19.76
C GLN A 80 20.52 -0.28 -19.80
N ASP A 81 21.86 -0.27 -19.76
CA ASP A 81 22.64 -1.51 -19.69
C ASP A 81 22.39 -2.27 -18.39
N ARG A 82 22.23 -1.58 -17.25
CA ARG A 82 21.87 -2.23 -15.98
C ARG A 82 20.49 -2.87 -16.04
N TRP A 83 19.48 -2.12 -16.48
CA TRP A 83 18.12 -2.63 -16.63
C TRP A 83 18.11 -3.86 -17.53
N ARG A 84 18.81 -3.80 -18.67
CA ARG A 84 18.96 -4.91 -19.60
C ARG A 84 19.59 -6.15 -18.96
N CYS A 85 20.58 -5.99 -18.10
CA CYS A 85 21.20 -7.12 -17.39
C CYS A 85 20.28 -7.77 -16.35
N SER A 86 19.20 -7.10 -15.95
CA SER A 86 18.19 -7.58 -14.99
C SER A 86 16.84 -7.88 -15.66
N GLU A 87 16.79 -7.82 -16.98
CA GLU A 87 15.60 -8.15 -17.77
C GLU A 87 15.38 -9.66 -17.72
N LEU A 88 14.13 -10.07 -17.52
CA LEU A 88 13.75 -11.47 -17.57
C LEU A 88 13.92 -11.97 -19.01
N ASP A 89 14.45 -13.18 -19.15
CA ASP A 89 14.59 -13.80 -20.47
C ASP A 89 13.21 -13.99 -21.13
N ASP A 90 13.14 -13.90 -22.46
CA ASP A 90 11.91 -14.16 -23.25
C ASP A 90 11.27 -15.54 -22.97
N SER A 91 12.04 -16.47 -22.40
CA SER A 91 11.56 -17.77 -21.93
C SER A 91 10.60 -17.69 -20.74
N GLU A 92 10.70 -16.62 -19.94
CA GLU A 92 9.80 -16.27 -18.87
C GLU A 92 8.68 -15.40 -19.42
N LYS A 93 7.79 -16.00 -20.20
CA LYS A 93 6.57 -15.33 -20.67
C LYS A 93 5.87 -14.69 -19.47
N ALA A 94 5.96 -13.37 -19.38
CA ALA A 94 5.39 -12.58 -18.31
C ALA A 94 4.25 -11.73 -18.85
N LYS A 95 3.31 -11.43 -17.96
CA LYS A 95 2.18 -10.56 -18.27
C LYS A 95 2.10 -9.52 -17.19
N VAL A 96 1.92 -8.27 -17.64
CA VAL A 96 1.49 -7.20 -16.76
C VAL A 96 0.18 -7.65 -16.15
N ASP A 97 0.03 -7.39 -14.87
CA ASP A 97 -1.20 -7.69 -14.19
C ASP A 97 -2.37 -7.00 -14.89
N SER A 98 -3.48 -7.73 -15.10
CA SER A 98 -4.64 -7.23 -15.84
C SER A 98 -5.18 -5.92 -15.29
N ARG A 99 -4.94 -5.64 -14.00
CA ARG A 99 -5.34 -4.41 -13.30
C ARG A 99 -4.73 -3.13 -13.86
N TYR A 100 -3.52 -3.21 -14.43
CA TYR A 100 -2.89 -2.04 -15.06
C TYR A 100 -3.30 -1.88 -16.53
N ARG A 101 -3.82 -2.94 -17.17
CA ARG A 101 -4.05 -2.95 -18.62
C ARG A 101 -5.05 -1.88 -19.08
N SER A 102 -6.17 -1.74 -18.38
CA SER A 102 -7.20 -0.75 -18.73
C SER A 102 -6.70 0.69 -18.55
N GLN A 103 -5.91 0.95 -17.50
CA GLN A 103 -5.30 2.26 -17.26
C GLN A 103 -4.26 2.60 -18.34
N ILE A 104 -3.42 1.62 -18.71
CA ILE A 104 -2.31 1.81 -19.66
C ILE A 104 -2.82 1.98 -21.10
N ILE A 105 -3.74 1.11 -21.53
CA ILE A 105 -4.12 0.99 -22.95
C ILE A 105 -5.35 1.84 -23.25
N ASP A 106 -6.35 1.80 -22.37
CA ASP A 106 -7.68 2.36 -22.63
C ASP A 106 -7.83 3.77 -22.00
N GLY A 107 -6.88 4.18 -21.16
CA GLY A 107 -6.95 5.46 -20.43
C GLY A 107 -8.09 5.48 -19.41
N ASP A 108 -8.59 4.31 -19.04
CA ASP A 108 -9.71 4.18 -18.12
C ASP A 108 -9.28 4.54 -16.71
N TRP A 109 -10.14 5.28 -16.03
CA TRP A 109 -10.06 5.38 -14.58
C TRP A 109 -10.32 4.00 -14.00
N PRO A 110 -9.46 3.50 -13.09
CA PRO A 110 -9.66 2.19 -12.51
C PRO A 110 -11.01 2.11 -11.79
N SER A 111 -11.91 1.24 -12.27
CA SER A 111 -13.05 0.80 -11.49
C SER A 111 -12.65 -0.18 -10.38
N ARG A 112 -11.42 -0.74 -10.49
CA ARG A 112 -10.84 -1.71 -9.58
C ARG A 112 -9.53 -1.24 -9.00
N ILE A 113 -9.36 -1.39 -7.70
CA ILE A 113 -8.10 -1.10 -6.99
C ILE A 113 -7.67 -2.32 -6.19
N ILE A 114 -6.37 -2.42 -5.90
CA ILE A 114 -5.86 -3.50 -5.07
C ILE A 114 -6.13 -3.21 -3.60
N SER A 115 -6.32 -4.27 -2.81
CA SER A 115 -6.51 -4.15 -1.35
C SER A 115 -5.46 -3.25 -0.66
N PHE A 116 -4.21 -3.27 -1.14
CA PHE A 116 -3.14 -2.43 -0.60
C PHE A 116 -3.31 -0.93 -0.88
N GLU A 117 -3.73 -0.55 -2.08
CA GLU A 117 -4.05 0.85 -2.45
C GLU A 117 -5.29 1.32 -1.70
N ALA A 118 -6.28 0.45 -1.59
CA ALA A 118 -7.53 0.73 -0.88
C ALA A 118 -7.28 1.08 0.59
N ILE A 119 -6.35 0.40 1.27
CA ILE A 119 -5.93 0.75 2.64
C ILE A 119 -5.53 2.23 2.72
N PHE A 120 -4.69 2.69 1.78
CA PHE A 120 -4.21 4.07 1.78
C PHE A 120 -5.34 5.08 1.52
N LEU A 121 -6.20 4.80 0.54
CA LEU A 121 -7.34 5.66 0.21
C LEU A 121 -8.31 5.76 1.39
N TYR A 122 -8.71 4.65 1.99
CA TYR A 122 -9.64 4.67 3.13
C TYR A 122 -9.02 5.36 4.35
N ALA A 123 -7.74 5.13 4.66
CA ALA A 123 -7.08 5.81 5.77
C ALA A 123 -7.01 7.33 5.56
N ARG A 124 -6.72 7.78 4.33
CA ARG A 124 -6.73 9.21 3.97
C ARG A 124 -8.13 9.82 4.07
N GLU A 125 -9.13 9.12 3.56
CA GLU A 125 -10.51 9.60 3.61
C GLU A 125 -11.02 9.68 5.05
N ILE A 126 -10.66 8.72 5.90
CA ILE A 126 -10.90 8.81 7.34
C ILE A 126 -10.23 10.07 7.88
N ASN A 127 -8.94 10.29 7.62
CA ASN A 127 -8.24 11.49 8.06
C ASN A 127 -8.91 12.80 7.61
N SER A 128 -9.44 12.85 6.38
CA SER A 128 -10.15 14.02 5.85
C SER A 128 -11.35 14.42 6.71
N ILE A 129 -12.08 13.44 7.25
CA ILE A 129 -13.26 13.66 8.11
C ILE A 129 -12.85 14.31 9.43
N PHE A 130 -11.69 13.92 9.97
CA PHE A 130 -11.21 14.41 11.26
C PHE A 130 -10.40 15.72 11.19
N SER A 131 -10.16 16.27 9.99
CA SER A 131 -9.17 17.34 9.70
C SER A 131 -9.45 18.74 10.31
N GLY A 132 -10.30 18.87 11.31
CA GLY A 132 -10.78 20.16 11.84
C GLY A 132 -9.88 20.91 12.84
N GLU A 133 -8.81 20.30 13.37
CA GLU A 133 -7.99 20.92 14.45
C GLU A 133 -6.48 20.66 14.28
N GLY A 134 -6.01 20.35 13.07
CA GLY A 134 -4.62 19.98 12.81
C GLY A 134 -4.24 18.56 13.29
N ASP A 135 -5.19 17.82 13.84
CA ASP A 135 -5.04 16.42 14.25
C ASP A 135 -5.68 15.49 13.21
N SER A 136 -4.97 14.42 12.83
CA SER A 136 -5.50 13.34 11.98
C SER A 136 -5.87 12.12 12.82
N MET A 137 -6.80 11.30 12.33
CA MET A 137 -7.13 10.02 12.97
C MET A 137 -5.93 9.09 12.95
N PHE A 138 -5.29 8.90 11.79
CA PHE A 138 -4.07 8.12 11.63
C PHE A 138 -2.86 9.05 11.43
N GLN A 139 -2.02 9.17 12.45
CA GLN A 139 -0.96 10.18 12.53
C GLN A 139 0.19 9.96 11.54
N ASN A 140 0.44 8.69 11.21
CA ASN A 140 1.52 8.29 10.32
C ASN A 140 1.05 8.09 8.87
N CYS A 141 -0.23 8.32 8.59
CA CYS A 141 -0.74 8.32 7.23
C CYS A 141 -0.36 9.65 6.56
N PRO A 142 0.50 9.65 5.53
CA PRO A 142 1.04 10.87 4.97
C PRO A 142 -0.03 11.60 4.14
N ASN A 143 -0.01 12.94 4.20
CA ASN A 143 -0.86 13.79 3.38
C ASN A 143 -0.25 14.02 1.99
N THR A 144 -0.01 12.93 1.27
CA THR A 144 0.51 12.92 -0.10
C THR A 144 -0.35 12.02 -0.98
N ASN A 145 -0.26 12.17 -2.29
CA ASN A 145 -0.88 11.25 -3.24
C ASN A 145 0.00 10.03 -3.54
N MET A 146 1.23 9.99 -3.02
CA MET A 146 2.13 8.86 -3.20
C MET A 146 1.82 7.74 -2.22
N LEU A 147 1.61 6.54 -2.75
CA LEU A 147 1.36 5.33 -1.97
C LEU A 147 2.64 4.92 -1.21
N PRO A 148 2.56 4.63 0.10
CA PRO A 148 3.69 4.10 0.85
C PRO A 148 4.23 2.79 0.28
N ASP A 149 5.55 2.69 0.16
CA ASP A 149 6.23 1.56 -0.47
C ASP A 149 5.98 0.20 0.20
N PHE A 150 5.71 0.19 1.51
CA PHE A 150 5.40 -1.04 2.25
C PHE A 150 4.01 -1.59 1.90
N LEU A 151 3.11 -0.79 1.30
CA LEU A 151 1.81 -1.22 0.79
C LEU A 151 1.94 -1.89 -0.58
N MET A 152 3.03 -2.61 -0.81
CA MET A 152 3.25 -3.40 -2.01
C MET A 152 3.33 -4.87 -1.67
N PRO A 153 2.93 -5.75 -2.61
CA PRO A 153 3.17 -7.17 -2.46
C PRO A 153 4.65 -7.47 -2.14
N LEU A 154 4.89 -8.42 -1.23
CA LEU A 154 6.25 -8.83 -0.89
C LEU A 154 6.99 -9.34 -2.15
N ALA A 155 8.14 -8.74 -2.43
CA ALA A 155 9.06 -9.23 -3.46
C ALA A 155 9.59 -10.64 -3.10
N HIS A 156 9.87 -10.89 -1.82
CA HIS A 156 10.43 -12.16 -1.35
C HIS A 156 9.51 -12.88 -0.37
N ASN A 157 9.39 -14.20 -0.51
CA ASN A 157 8.67 -15.06 0.43
C ASN A 157 9.50 -15.31 1.70
N ALA A 158 9.65 -14.29 2.54
CA ALA A 158 10.42 -14.34 3.78
C ALA A 158 9.60 -13.85 4.98
N GLU A 159 9.70 -14.58 6.09
CA GLU A 159 9.00 -14.26 7.33
C GLU A 159 9.35 -12.86 7.86
N ARG A 160 10.64 -12.50 7.81
CA ARG A 160 11.11 -11.17 8.22
C ARG A 160 10.44 -10.05 7.43
N SER A 161 10.18 -10.27 6.14
CA SER A 161 9.50 -9.29 5.28
C SER A 161 8.03 -9.15 5.67
N LEU A 162 7.36 -10.24 6.03
CA LEU A 162 5.98 -10.18 6.56
C LEU A 162 5.92 -9.45 7.91
N VAL A 163 6.85 -9.74 8.83
CA VAL A 163 6.90 -9.06 10.14
C VAL A 163 7.11 -7.56 9.94
N ARG A 164 8.03 -7.17 9.04
CA ARG A 164 8.24 -5.76 8.69
C ARG A 164 6.97 -5.13 8.09
N PHE A 165 6.31 -5.79 7.15
CA PHE A 165 5.04 -5.33 6.60
C PHE A 165 3.98 -5.10 7.69
N ALA A 166 3.81 -6.05 8.62
CA ALA A 166 2.85 -5.91 9.72
C ALA A 166 3.22 -4.77 10.68
N GLN A 167 4.52 -4.55 10.92
CA GLN A 167 5.01 -3.42 11.71
C GLN A 167 4.71 -2.08 11.03
N ASP A 168 5.07 -1.95 9.75
CA ASP A 168 4.85 -0.72 8.98
C ASP A 168 3.34 -0.41 8.85
N LEU A 169 2.51 -1.44 8.62
CA LEU A 169 1.05 -1.29 8.54
C LEU A 169 0.42 -0.90 9.88
N ASP A 170 0.82 -1.52 11.00
CA ASP A 170 0.31 -1.15 12.33
C ASP A 170 0.72 0.28 12.71
N THR A 171 1.96 0.68 12.41
CA THR A 171 2.42 2.07 12.61
C THR A 171 1.65 3.03 11.72
N PHE A 172 1.45 2.71 10.44
CA PHE A 172 0.68 3.53 9.51
C PHE A 172 -0.78 3.73 9.97
N LEU A 173 -1.40 2.69 10.53
CA LEU A 173 -2.78 2.71 11.04
C LEU A 173 -2.89 3.05 12.53
N GLN A 174 -1.80 3.55 13.14
CA GLN A 174 -1.83 3.93 14.55
C GLN A 174 -2.71 5.18 14.74
N PRO A 175 -3.79 5.08 15.54
CA PRO A 175 -4.71 6.20 15.67
C PRO A 175 -4.25 7.20 16.74
N ASN A 176 -4.69 8.45 16.58
CA ASN A 176 -4.52 9.54 17.52
C ASN A 176 -5.47 9.35 18.72
N LEU A 177 -4.94 8.81 19.80
CA LEU A 177 -5.74 8.50 21.00
C LEU A 177 -6.29 9.76 21.68
N LYS A 178 -5.58 10.89 21.58
CA LYS A 178 -6.04 12.15 22.18
C LYS A 178 -7.28 12.68 21.43
N LEU A 179 -7.23 12.61 20.10
CA LEU A 179 -8.35 12.96 19.24
C LEU A 179 -9.55 12.03 19.47
N LEU A 180 -9.34 10.71 19.53
CA LEU A 180 -10.44 9.78 19.78
C LEU A 180 -11.11 10.01 21.13
N GLU A 181 -10.33 10.27 22.18
CA GLU A 181 -10.88 10.61 23.50
C GLU A 181 -11.73 11.88 23.46
N SER A 182 -11.28 12.92 22.74
CA SER A 182 -12.00 14.20 22.69
C SER A 182 -13.33 14.12 21.92
N ARG A 183 -13.48 13.14 21.02
CA ARG A 183 -14.69 12.90 20.24
C ARG A 183 -15.77 12.12 20.99
N ILE A 184 -15.42 11.49 22.12
CA ILE A 184 -16.39 10.76 22.95
C ILE A 184 -17.20 11.76 23.77
N THR A 185 -18.52 11.68 23.64
CA THR A 185 -19.47 12.65 24.19
C THR A 185 -20.14 12.16 25.48
N ASN A 186 -20.45 10.86 25.59
CA ASN A 186 -21.08 10.30 26.79
C ASN A 186 -20.12 10.33 27.99
N GLU A 187 -20.57 10.89 29.12
CA GLU A 187 -19.75 11.03 30.33
C GLU A 187 -19.27 9.69 30.91
N ASP A 188 -20.09 8.63 30.86
CA ASP A 188 -19.69 7.29 31.31
C ASP A 188 -18.62 6.68 30.40
N HIS A 189 -18.65 7.01 29.11
CA HIS A 189 -17.64 6.58 28.15
C HIS A 189 -16.36 7.42 28.25
N LYS A 190 -16.44 8.71 28.56
CA LYS A 190 -15.27 9.59 28.71
C LYS A 190 -14.30 9.09 29.78
N GLU A 191 -14.80 8.64 30.93
CA GLU A 191 -13.93 8.12 31.98
C GLU A 191 -13.23 6.82 31.55
N LYS A 192 -13.98 5.91 30.89
CA LYS A 192 -13.40 4.69 30.30
C LYS A 192 -12.38 5.03 29.21
N ALA A 193 -12.63 6.08 28.42
CA ALA A 193 -11.74 6.55 27.36
C ALA A 193 -10.42 7.09 27.92
N LYS A 194 -10.44 7.89 28.98
CA LYS A 194 -9.25 8.37 29.69
C LYS A 194 -8.39 7.21 30.22
N ILE A 195 -9.05 6.21 30.82
CA ILE A 195 -8.37 4.99 31.31
C ILE A 195 -7.74 4.25 30.13
N ALA A 196 -8.51 3.99 29.06
CA ALA A 196 -8.02 3.32 27.86
C ALA A 196 -6.83 4.06 27.23
N ARG A 197 -6.86 5.40 27.14
CA ARG A 197 -5.75 6.20 26.63
C ARG A 197 -4.51 6.09 27.52
N SER A 198 -4.65 6.25 28.83
CA SER A 198 -3.52 6.18 29.76
C SER A 198 -2.84 4.81 29.77
N MET A 199 -3.60 3.75 29.53
CA MET A 199 -3.10 2.38 29.38
C MET A 199 -2.63 2.03 27.96
N GLY A 200 -2.71 2.95 26.99
CA GLY A 200 -2.36 2.68 25.59
C GLY A 200 -3.25 1.63 24.90
N GLN A 201 -4.49 1.45 25.36
CA GLN A 201 -5.45 0.48 24.84
C GLN A 201 -6.16 0.99 23.59
N THR A 202 -5.39 1.17 22.51
CA THR A 202 -5.84 1.69 21.21
C THR A 202 -7.17 1.10 20.75
N ARG A 203 -7.27 -0.24 20.72
CA ARG A 203 -8.46 -0.95 20.29
C ARG A 203 -9.69 -0.64 21.14
N ASN A 204 -9.52 -0.58 22.46
CA ASN A 204 -10.64 -0.32 23.37
C ASN A 204 -11.13 1.11 23.20
N LEU A 205 -10.23 2.06 22.98
CA LEU A 205 -10.60 3.44 22.74
C LEU A 205 -11.35 3.62 21.41
N MET A 206 -10.88 3.00 20.33
CA MET A 206 -11.60 2.99 19.06
C MET A 206 -12.98 2.34 19.18
N ARG A 207 -13.07 1.23 19.94
CA ARG A 207 -14.35 0.58 20.25
C ARG A 207 -15.32 1.53 20.94
N LEU A 208 -14.86 2.19 22.00
CA LEU A 208 -15.66 3.16 22.75
C LEU A 208 -16.14 4.30 21.85
N TYR A 209 -15.28 4.83 20.97
CA TYR A 209 -15.66 5.88 20.02
C TYR A 209 -16.84 5.47 19.11
N PHE A 210 -16.78 4.28 18.49
CA PHE A 210 -17.85 3.80 17.62
C PHE A 210 -19.12 3.40 18.39
N GLU A 211 -18.98 2.89 19.62
CA GLU A 211 -20.11 2.61 20.52
C GLU A 211 -20.81 3.90 20.97
N ASP A 212 -20.04 4.92 21.36
CA ASP A 212 -20.53 6.24 21.76
C ASP A 212 -21.32 6.93 20.65
N SER A 213 -20.78 6.83 19.43
CA SER A 213 -21.38 7.42 18.24
C SER A 213 -22.60 6.64 17.73
N GLY A 214 -22.91 5.47 18.29
CA GLY A 214 -24.04 4.64 17.89
C GLY A 214 -23.89 3.96 16.52
N VAL A 215 -22.66 3.85 16.00
CA VAL A 215 -22.35 3.32 14.66
C VAL A 215 -21.63 1.98 14.68
N MET A 216 -21.47 1.36 15.85
CA MET A 216 -20.80 0.06 15.97
C MET A 216 -21.55 -1.03 15.20
N THR A 217 -20.91 -1.61 14.19
CA THR A 217 -21.42 -2.77 13.43
C THR A 217 -20.54 -4.00 13.62
N PRO A 218 -21.00 -5.22 13.24
CA PRO A 218 -20.17 -6.41 13.22
C PRO A 218 -18.88 -6.23 12.41
N GLU A 219 -18.94 -5.55 11.27
CA GLU A 219 -17.80 -5.30 10.38
C GLU A 219 -16.75 -4.41 11.05
N ILE A 220 -17.17 -3.37 11.78
CA ILE A 220 -16.25 -2.54 12.58
C ILE A 220 -15.63 -3.37 13.70
N SER A 221 -16.42 -4.19 14.40
CA SER A 221 -15.90 -5.04 15.48
C SER A 221 -14.88 -6.06 14.98
N ASP A 222 -15.15 -6.69 13.83
CA ASP A 222 -14.22 -7.60 13.16
C ASP A 222 -12.95 -6.87 12.72
N GLY A 223 -13.09 -5.66 12.18
CA GLY A 223 -11.95 -4.80 11.85
C GLY A 223 -11.05 -4.46 13.04
N LEU A 224 -11.65 -4.22 14.22
CA LEU A 224 -10.90 -4.02 15.47
C LEU A 224 -10.16 -5.29 15.93
N GLU A 225 -10.66 -6.49 15.62
CA GLU A 225 -9.92 -7.73 15.84
C GLU A 225 -8.79 -7.91 14.82
N THR A 226 -8.94 -7.45 13.58
CA THR A 226 -7.84 -7.40 12.60
C THR A 226 -6.69 -6.52 13.12
N PHE A 227 -6.99 -5.34 13.66
CA PHE A 227 -5.95 -4.48 14.25
C PHE A 227 -5.25 -5.13 15.44
N LYS A 228 -5.97 -5.90 16.26
CA LYS A 228 -5.36 -6.70 17.33
C LYS A 228 -4.41 -7.77 16.79
N ARG A 229 -4.75 -8.42 15.67
CA ARG A 229 -3.87 -9.41 15.01
C ARG A 229 -2.61 -8.71 14.48
N LEU A 230 -2.75 -7.54 13.84
CA LEU A 230 -1.63 -6.71 13.39
C LEU A 230 -0.68 -6.36 14.55
N SER A 231 -1.22 -5.82 15.65
CA SER A 231 -0.40 -5.46 16.81
C SER A 231 0.27 -6.68 17.46
N LYS A 232 -0.34 -7.87 17.40
CA LYS A 232 0.31 -9.12 17.86
C LYS A 232 1.47 -9.54 16.96
N LEU A 233 1.29 -9.48 15.63
CA LEU A 233 2.36 -9.77 14.67
C LEU A 233 3.54 -8.80 14.85
N ARG A 234 3.25 -7.52 15.13
CA ARG A 234 4.26 -6.50 15.46
C ARG A 234 5.12 -6.87 16.67
N GLN A 235 4.51 -7.47 17.70
CA GLN A 235 5.17 -7.85 18.95
C GLN A 235 6.02 -9.12 18.83
N GLN A 236 5.89 -9.88 17.73
CA GLN A 236 6.78 -11.01 17.47
C GLN A 236 8.16 -10.49 17.09
N SER A 237 9.17 -10.85 17.88
CA SER A 237 10.54 -10.39 17.64
C SER A 237 11.09 -11.01 16.35
N ALA A 238 11.62 -10.16 15.47
CA ALA A 238 12.41 -10.60 14.32
C ALA A 238 13.68 -11.38 14.72
N HIS A 239 14.04 -11.44 16.00
CA HIS A 239 15.17 -12.21 16.52
C HIS A 239 14.81 -13.61 17.00
N THR A 240 13.53 -14.00 17.02
CA THR A 240 13.06 -15.37 17.30
C THR A 240 12.86 -16.18 16.02
N LEU A 241 13.43 -15.71 14.90
CA LEU A 241 13.27 -16.32 13.58
C LEU A 241 14.15 -17.57 13.46
N VAL A 242 13.53 -18.74 13.66
CA VAL A 242 14.12 -20.03 13.26
C VAL A 242 14.03 -20.14 11.75
N ALA A 243 15.15 -20.49 11.11
CA ALA A 243 15.20 -20.68 9.67
C ALA A 243 14.21 -21.77 9.22
N ALA A 244 13.34 -21.39 8.29
CA ALA A 244 12.60 -22.25 7.39
C ALA A 244 11.64 -23.28 8.04
N GLU A 245 10.43 -22.85 8.40
CA GLU A 245 9.26 -23.70 8.16
C GLU A 245 9.03 -23.77 6.64
N GLY A 246 9.67 -24.76 6.00
CA GLY A 246 9.40 -25.07 4.59
C GLY A 246 7.91 -25.38 4.41
N GLY A 247 7.20 -24.54 3.65
CA GLY A 247 5.80 -24.77 3.26
C GLY A 247 4.86 -23.57 3.43
N LYS A 248 5.25 -22.52 4.17
CA LYS A 248 4.42 -21.33 4.36
C LYS A 248 4.66 -20.29 3.26
N ASP A 249 3.62 -19.89 2.54
CA ASP A 249 3.67 -18.74 1.64
C ASP A 249 3.31 -17.46 2.40
N TYR A 250 4.32 -16.75 2.87
CA TYR A 250 4.16 -15.46 3.57
C TYR A 250 3.52 -14.39 2.69
N ARG A 251 3.56 -14.52 1.36
CA ARG A 251 2.87 -13.59 0.45
C ARG A 251 1.36 -13.79 0.50
N GLU A 252 0.90 -15.02 0.68
CA GLU A 252 -0.52 -15.33 0.90
C GLU A 252 -1.00 -14.76 2.23
N VAL A 253 -0.18 -14.93 3.29
CA VAL A 253 -0.46 -14.34 4.61
C VAL A 253 -0.52 -12.81 4.54
N GLN A 254 0.42 -12.17 3.85
CA GLN A 254 0.41 -10.72 3.62
C GLN A 254 -0.85 -10.29 2.87
N SER A 255 -1.21 -10.99 1.79
CA SER A 255 -2.39 -10.67 0.97
C SER A 255 -3.66 -10.76 1.80
N LYS A 256 -3.82 -11.83 2.60
CA LYS A 256 -4.96 -11.97 3.52
C LYS A 256 -5.01 -10.84 4.54
N LEU A 257 -3.87 -10.47 5.11
CA LEU A 257 -3.77 -9.39 6.08
C LEU A 257 -4.14 -8.03 5.48
N ALA A 258 -3.74 -7.78 4.23
CA ALA A 258 -4.10 -6.58 3.48
C ALA A 258 -5.61 -6.53 3.20
N VAL A 259 -6.22 -7.63 2.75
CA VAL A 259 -7.68 -7.74 2.53
C VAL A 259 -8.44 -7.50 3.84
N ASP A 260 -8.04 -8.15 4.93
CA ASP A 260 -8.68 -7.99 6.24
C ASP A 260 -8.58 -6.54 6.75
N ALA A 261 -7.40 -5.89 6.58
CA ALA A 261 -7.18 -4.50 6.99
C ALA A 261 -7.95 -3.51 6.11
N GLN A 262 -8.02 -3.78 4.81
CA GLN A 262 -8.81 -3.00 3.85
C GLN A 262 -10.30 -3.03 4.21
N ALA A 263 -10.85 -4.22 4.47
CA ALA A 263 -12.26 -4.37 4.85
C ALA A 263 -12.56 -3.63 6.16
N ALA A 264 -11.65 -3.74 7.15
CA ALA A 264 -11.74 -3.01 8.41
C ALA A 264 -11.81 -1.49 8.19
N LEU A 265 -10.91 -0.93 7.36
CA LEU A 265 -10.88 0.50 7.08
C LEU A 265 -12.09 0.97 6.31
N LYS A 266 -12.60 0.19 5.36
CA LYS A 266 -13.84 0.51 4.65
C LYS A 266 -15.02 0.64 5.62
N ALA A 267 -15.18 -0.33 6.53
CA ALA A 267 -16.22 -0.30 7.55
C ALA A 267 -16.06 0.90 8.50
N MET A 268 -14.83 1.19 8.93
CA MET A 268 -14.53 2.35 9.77
C MET A 268 -14.77 3.68 9.07
N LEU A 269 -14.51 3.79 7.77
CA LEU A 269 -14.80 4.98 6.97
C LEU A 269 -16.31 5.25 6.94
N VAL A 270 -17.12 4.22 6.65
CA VAL A 270 -18.59 4.34 6.70
C VAL A 270 -19.05 4.76 8.10
N GLY A 271 -18.52 4.13 9.15
CA GLY A 271 -18.82 4.51 10.53
C GLY A 271 -18.44 5.96 10.85
N ALA A 272 -17.26 6.42 10.41
CA ALA A 272 -16.77 7.78 10.64
C ALA A 272 -17.62 8.83 9.91
N VAL A 273 -18.07 8.54 8.68
CA VAL A 273 -18.97 9.44 7.93
C VAL A 273 -20.25 9.69 8.72
N ILE A 274 -20.84 8.63 9.29
CA ILE A 274 -22.07 8.73 10.06
C ILE A 274 -21.82 9.42 11.41
N ALA A 275 -20.78 8.99 12.15
CA ALA A 275 -20.46 9.51 13.48
C ALA A 275 -20.17 11.02 13.46
N GLU A 276 -19.39 11.49 12.49
CA GLU A 276 -18.97 12.89 12.40
C GLU A 276 -19.93 13.75 11.56
N ASN A 277 -21.06 13.19 11.09
CA ASN A 277 -21.99 13.83 10.15
C ASN A 277 -21.25 14.47 8.96
N ALA A 278 -20.28 13.74 8.40
CA ALA A 278 -19.41 14.26 7.36
C ALA A 278 -20.25 14.68 6.13
N PRO A 279 -19.98 15.86 5.53
CA PRO A 279 -20.73 16.33 4.38
C PRO A 279 -20.57 15.36 3.21
N ASP A 280 -21.59 15.30 2.35
CA ASP A 280 -21.51 14.53 1.13
C ASP A 280 -20.32 15.02 0.28
N ASP A 281 -19.49 14.09 -0.14
CA ASP A 281 -18.25 14.38 -0.86
C ASP A 281 -18.11 13.40 -2.03
N GLY A 282 -18.05 13.95 -3.24
CA GLY A 282 -18.01 13.15 -4.46
C GLY A 282 -16.79 12.22 -4.54
N TYR A 283 -15.65 12.64 -3.97
CA TYR A 283 -14.44 11.82 -3.94
C TYR A 283 -14.58 10.67 -2.94
N ARG A 284 -15.13 10.93 -1.75
CA ARG A 284 -15.42 9.87 -0.77
C ARG A 284 -16.40 8.83 -1.31
N ASN A 285 -17.46 9.28 -1.99
CA ASN A 285 -18.42 8.38 -2.63
C ASN A 285 -17.76 7.53 -3.71
N PHE A 286 -16.89 8.14 -4.51
CA PHE A 286 -16.05 7.42 -5.46
C PHE A 286 -15.21 6.36 -4.75
N VAL A 287 -14.45 6.72 -3.70
CA VAL A 287 -13.62 5.79 -2.92
C VAL A 287 -14.42 4.62 -2.34
N LEU A 288 -15.61 4.87 -1.80
CA LEU A 288 -16.49 3.82 -1.27
C LEU A 288 -17.08 2.90 -2.36
N SER A 289 -17.22 3.41 -3.58
CA SER A 289 -17.73 2.68 -4.75
C SER A 289 -16.70 1.80 -5.45
N LEU A 290 -15.41 1.95 -5.13
CA LEU A 290 -14.34 1.19 -5.76
C LEU A 290 -14.51 -0.32 -5.52
N GLU A 291 -14.41 -1.11 -6.59
CA GLU A 291 -14.27 -2.56 -6.51
C GLU A 291 -12.86 -2.86 -6.02
N VAL A 292 -12.73 -3.61 -4.91
CA VAL A 292 -11.42 -3.98 -4.37
C VAL A 292 -11.13 -5.43 -4.72
N GLU A 293 -9.96 -5.67 -5.33
CA GLU A 293 -9.40 -7.00 -5.61
C GLU A 293 -8.40 -7.48 -4.54
#